data_AF-A0A9W6C2D1-F1
#
_entry.id   AF-A0A9W6C2D1-F1
#
_cell.length_a   1.000
_cell.length_b   1.000
_cell.length_c   1.000
_cell.angle_alpha   90.00
_cell.angle_beta   90.00
_cell.angle_gamma   90.00
#
_symmetry.space_group_name_H-M   'P 1'
#
loop_
_entity.id
_entity.type
_entity.pdbx_description
1 polymer ?
#
loop_
_entity_poly.entity_id
_entity_poly.type
_entity_poly.pdbx_seq_one_letter_code
_entity_poly.pdbx_strand_id
1 'polypeptide(L)'
;MEDVLRFSGGRRKDVVEVLEMVVTGLMFVFVLTIIFKSWARPTAPRAGHSRDPEVAVDRPIEGARVMIWGPTLFVAIFAVFVATRMAYENVQEFPDFLAYGLLLAAGIELVLYLCVTRVFVGPVLETFIQRSEGTYNEELEAFYVREYQRFSRIPLVLAGVFAPAAEGHPVVRVSHSFAADFDDPNLVSTAGLLPVMGLAEEAGLHELVADRLTVAGPAGSNAAAKVPALVAGMVAGADSITDLGLLRHGGMSRLFSGLRAPTTLGTHLRAYTFGHVRQLDAVASRLLANLADRVPGLVAGADQVAYLDVDDTIRETHGYAKQGTGYGYSGVRGLNAQLATLSTPSAAPVIAATRLRRGAAASAHGAARLIAEALATAKKAGATGTITVRADSAYYNRDVVAAAQAGGAHFSITARMDPAVTAAISRIPEQEWVGIEYPHAIFDEEEGRWISDAEVAEVPYTAFTSRRKAEHVTARLIVRRVRRLNPATAPAGQDELLAAHRHHAVFTDSPLAMIEAESSHRDHAVVEQVIADLKAGPLAHMPSGVFTANAAWLVCAAMAFNLTRAAGVIASRRHGRARAATIRAQLIQVPARIANHARRWRLHLPTRWPWQTAWENLFRRAHETATAIA
;
A
#
# COMPACT_ATOMS: atom_id res chain seq x y z
N MET A 1 2.33 -46.11 41.63
CA MET A 1 1.66 -46.41 40.34
C MET A 1 0.18 -46.06 40.39
N GLU A 2 -0.59 -46.39 41.45
CA GLU A 2 -1.95 -45.86 41.63
C GLU A 2 -2.00 -44.33 41.89
N ASP A 3 -0.98 -43.72 42.51
CA ASP A 3 -0.97 -42.27 42.75
C ASP A 3 -0.54 -41.41 41.55
N VAL A 4 0.05 -42.00 40.50
CA VAL A 4 0.30 -41.32 39.21
C VAL A 4 -0.90 -41.44 38.28
N LEU A 5 -1.75 -42.45 38.50
CA LEU A 5 -2.95 -42.72 37.69
C LEU A 5 -4.18 -41.89 38.10
N ARG A 6 -4.14 -41.16 39.23
CA ARG A 6 -5.23 -40.25 39.66
C ARG A 6 -5.17 -38.85 39.05
N PHE A 7 -4.05 -38.45 38.41
CA PHE A 7 -3.85 -37.06 37.94
C PHE A 7 -4.24 -36.79 36.46
N SER A 8 -4.81 -37.76 35.75
CA SER A 8 -5.14 -37.62 34.31
C SER A 8 -6.60 -37.97 33.97
N GLY A 9 -7.53 -37.57 34.83
CA GLY A 9 -8.96 -37.59 34.50
C GLY A 9 -9.24 -36.78 33.23
N GLY A 10 -9.44 -37.46 32.10
CA GLY A 10 -9.85 -36.89 30.81
C GLY A 10 -8.97 -37.29 29.62
N ARG A 11 -7.64 -37.29 29.76
CA ARG A 11 -6.70 -37.31 28.61
C ARG A 11 -6.39 -38.68 27.99
N ARG A 12 -6.96 -39.78 28.53
CA ARG A 12 -6.71 -41.14 28.01
C ARG A 12 -7.45 -41.43 26.71
N LYS A 13 -8.64 -40.84 26.52
CA LYS A 13 -9.44 -41.01 25.31
C LYS A 13 -8.84 -40.25 24.13
N ASP A 14 -8.41 -39.01 24.37
CA ASP A 14 -7.94 -38.11 23.32
C ASP A 14 -6.64 -38.60 22.66
N VAL A 15 -5.71 -39.20 23.42
CA VAL A 15 -4.45 -39.74 22.88
C VAL A 15 -4.68 -41.02 22.08
N VAL A 16 -5.59 -41.91 22.52
CA VAL A 16 -5.95 -43.13 21.78
C VAL A 16 -6.70 -42.79 20.49
N GLU A 17 -7.57 -41.77 20.52
CA GLU A 17 -8.32 -41.30 19.36
C GLU A 17 -7.41 -40.66 18.30
N VAL A 18 -6.38 -39.91 18.72
CA VAL A 18 -5.34 -39.39 17.82
C VAL A 18 -4.51 -40.51 17.18
N LEU A 19 -4.12 -41.52 17.95
CA LEU A 19 -3.37 -42.69 17.45
C LEU A 19 -4.20 -43.51 16.44
N GLU A 20 -5.48 -43.74 16.69
CA GLU A 20 -6.37 -44.41 15.75
C GLU A 20 -6.58 -43.61 14.46
N MET A 21 -6.69 -42.27 14.55
CA MET A 21 -6.80 -41.41 13.36
C MET A 21 -5.54 -41.46 12.50
N VAL A 22 -4.36 -41.47 13.11
CA VAL A 22 -3.07 -41.53 12.39
C VAL A 22 -2.88 -42.87 11.70
N VAL A 23 -3.17 -43.99 12.37
CA VAL A 23 -3.08 -45.34 11.78
C VAL A 23 -4.06 -45.49 10.61
N THR A 24 -5.29 -44.97 10.76
CA THR A 24 -6.30 -45.00 9.70
C THR A 24 -5.89 -44.14 8.50
N GLY A 25 -5.30 -42.96 8.73
CA GLY A 25 -4.78 -42.09 7.66
C GLY A 25 -3.62 -42.71 6.88
N LEU A 26 -2.70 -43.40 7.55
CA LEU A 26 -1.58 -44.10 6.92
C LEU A 26 -2.06 -45.28 6.06
N MET A 27 -3.04 -46.05 6.55
CA MET A 27 -3.67 -47.14 5.79
C MET A 27 -4.40 -46.61 4.54
N PHE A 28 -5.03 -45.45 4.62
CA PHE A 28 -5.71 -44.80 3.49
C PHE A 28 -4.75 -44.40 2.37
N VAL A 29 -3.61 -43.79 2.71
CA VAL A 29 -2.56 -43.42 1.74
C VAL A 29 -1.95 -44.67 1.08
N PHE A 30 -1.77 -45.75 1.84
CA PHE A 30 -1.26 -47.02 1.33
C PHE A 30 -2.22 -47.65 0.29
N VAL A 31 -3.53 -47.66 0.59
CA VAL A 31 -4.57 -48.17 -0.32
C VAL A 31 -4.68 -47.33 -1.59
N LEU A 32 -4.66 -45.99 -1.48
CA LEU A 32 -4.66 -45.09 -2.65
C LEU A 32 -3.46 -45.33 -3.56
N THR A 33 -2.28 -45.56 -2.97
CA THR A 33 -1.05 -45.85 -3.71
C THR A 33 -1.14 -47.18 -4.47
N ILE A 34 -1.78 -48.20 -3.89
CA ILE A 34 -2.03 -49.50 -4.54
C ILE A 34 -3.05 -49.35 -5.69
N ILE A 35 -4.15 -48.63 -5.46
CA ILE A 35 -5.18 -48.38 -6.48
C ILE A 35 -4.58 -47.64 -7.68
N PHE A 36 -3.76 -46.61 -7.46
CA PHE A 36 -3.10 -45.86 -8.52
C PHE A 36 -2.10 -46.71 -9.32
N LYS A 37 -1.35 -47.60 -8.65
CA LYS A 37 -0.44 -48.57 -9.31
C LYS A 37 -1.19 -49.57 -10.20
N SER A 38 -2.42 -49.93 -9.84
CA SER A 38 -3.26 -50.85 -10.62
C SER A 38 -3.83 -50.16 -11.87
N TRP A 39 -4.17 -48.87 -11.78
CA TRP A 39 -4.76 -48.08 -12.86
C TRP A 39 -3.73 -47.59 -13.90
N ALA A 40 -2.46 -47.43 -13.50
CA ALA A 40 -1.37 -46.96 -14.37
C ALA A 40 -0.74 -48.06 -15.26
N ARG A 41 -1.31 -49.28 -15.32
CA ARG A 41 -0.84 -50.31 -16.27
C ARG A 41 -1.30 -49.95 -17.69
N PRO A 42 -0.38 -49.75 -18.66
CA PRO A 42 -0.77 -49.45 -20.03
C PRO A 42 -1.48 -50.65 -20.65
N THR A 43 -2.73 -50.45 -21.07
CA THR A 43 -3.43 -51.38 -21.98
C THR A 43 -2.79 -51.27 -23.36
N ALA A 44 -2.32 -52.38 -23.91
CA ALA A 44 -1.67 -52.42 -25.22
C ALA A 44 -2.63 -51.96 -26.34
N PRO A 45 -2.19 -51.12 -27.30
CA PRO A 45 -3.07 -50.61 -28.34
C PRO A 45 -3.33 -51.66 -29.43
N ARG A 46 -4.61 -51.84 -29.81
CA ARG A 46 -5.00 -52.52 -31.06
C ARG A 46 -4.68 -51.61 -32.24
N ALA A 47 -4.00 -52.15 -33.25
CA ALA A 47 -3.61 -51.44 -34.48
C ALA A 47 -4.82 -51.11 -35.38
N GLY A 48 -4.90 -49.87 -35.89
CA GLY A 48 -5.92 -49.46 -36.86
C GLY A 48 -5.92 -47.98 -37.24
N HIS A 49 -5.05 -47.60 -38.19
CA HIS A 49 -5.20 -46.58 -39.26
C HIS A 49 -6.02 -45.29 -39.07
N SER A 50 -5.34 -44.12 -39.11
CA SER A 50 -5.59 -42.90 -39.94
C SER A 50 -5.05 -41.64 -39.21
N ARG A 51 -3.96 -41.03 -39.68
CA ARG A 51 -3.86 -39.81 -40.54
C ARG A 51 -4.42 -38.52 -39.91
N ASP A 52 -3.61 -37.82 -39.12
CA ASP A 52 -3.13 -36.45 -39.42
C ASP A 52 -2.00 -36.02 -38.44
N PRO A 53 -0.95 -35.29 -38.89
CA PRO A 53 0.20 -34.94 -38.06
C PRO A 53 0.17 -33.45 -37.70
N GLU A 54 -0.43 -33.09 -36.58
CA GLU A 54 -0.16 -31.78 -35.95
C GLU A 54 -0.50 -31.87 -34.46
N VAL A 55 0.36 -31.25 -33.63
CA VAL A 55 0.36 -31.25 -32.15
C VAL A 55 1.07 -32.45 -31.50
N ALA A 56 2.39 -32.47 -31.63
CA ALA A 56 3.27 -33.09 -30.63
C ALA A 56 4.14 -31.98 -30.01
N VAL A 57 3.58 -31.25 -29.04
CA VAL A 57 4.40 -30.46 -28.11
C VAL A 57 4.82 -31.40 -27.00
N ASP A 58 6.06 -31.84 -27.11
CA ASP A 58 6.83 -32.52 -26.09
C ASP A 58 6.87 -31.66 -24.82
N ARG A 59 6.05 -31.98 -23.81
CA ARG A 59 6.24 -31.47 -22.44
C ARG A 59 6.91 -32.57 -21.64
N PRO A 60 8.06 -32.32 -20.98
CA PRO A 60 8.68 -33.31 -20.14
C PRO A 60 7.73 -33.63 -18.98
N ILE A 61 7.40 -34.91 -18.82
CA ILE A 61 6.57 -35.43 -17.73
C ILE A 61 7.37 -35.27 -16.42
N GLU A 62 7.16 -34.18 -15.68
CA GLU A 62 7.65 -34.02 -14.30
C GLU A 62 7.13 -35.15 -13.39
N GLY A 63 6.02 -35.80 -13.74
CA GLY A 63 5.47 -36.97 -13.03
C GLY A 63 6.37 -38.22 -13.03
N ALA A 64 7.32 -38.35 -13.95
CA ALA A 64 8.23 -39.51 -13.97
C ALA A 64 9.35 -39.40 -12.92
N ARG A 65 9.76 -38.16 -12.58
CA ARG A 65 10.69 -37.92 -11.46
C ARG A 65 10.03 -38.15 -10.10
N VAL A 66 8.73 -37.86 -9.98
CA VAL A 66 7.96 -38.06 -8.75
C VAL A 66 7.85 -39.55 -8.35
N MET A 67 7.89 -40.46 -9.33
CA MET A 67 7.68 -41.89 -9.09
C MET A 67 8.89 -42.63 -8.50
N ILE A 68 10.09 -42.06 -8.63
CA ILE A 68 11.36 -42.71 -8.24
C ILE A 68 11.70 -42.46 -6.76
N TRP A 69 11.26 -41.34 -6.18
CA TRP A 69 11.64 -40.94 -4.81
C TRP A 69 10.64 -41.37 -3.72
N GLY A 70 9.42 -41.78 -4.08
CA GLY A 70 8.38 -42.19 -3.14
C GLY A 70 8.77 -43.36 -2.20
N PRO A 71 9.34 -44.47 -2.70
CA PRO A 71 9.76 -45.59 -1.87
C PRO A 71 10.94 -45.25 -0.95
N THR A 72 11.87 -44.41 -1.41
CA THR A 72 13.05 -44.00 -0.65
C THR A 72 12.69 -43.06 0.50
N LEU A 73 11.73 -42.16 0.27
CA LEU A 73 11.16 -41.29 1.30
C LEU A 73 10.37 -42.10 2.35
N PHE A 74 9.66 -43.15 1.93
CA PHE A 74 8.93 -44.05 2.81
C PHE A 74 9.87 -44.84 3.75
N VAL A 75 10.98 -45.37 3.23
CA VAL A 75 12.00 -46.07 4.05
C VAL A 75 12.67 -45.13 5.05
N ALA A 76 12.95 -43.88 4.66
CA ALA A 76 13.52 -42.87 5.55
C ALA A 76 12.56 -42.51 6.69
N ILE A 77 11.27 -42.32 6.40
CA ILE A 77 10.23 -42.02 7.40
C ILE A 77 10.02 -43.21 8.35
N PHE A 78 9.98 -44.44 7.83
CA PHE A 78 9.82 -45.64 8.64
C PHE A 78 11.05 -45.89 9.55
N ALA A 79 12.26 -45.60 9.08
CA ALA A 79 13.48 -45.69 9.87
C ALA A 79 13.51 -44.67 11.02
N VAL A 80 13.06 -43.44 10.79
CA VAL A 80 12.90 -42.41 11.83
C VAL A 80 11.85 -42.84 12.86
N PHE A 81 10.73 -43.42 12.43
CA PHE A 81 9.69 -43.94 13.31
C PHE A 81 10.18 -45.09 14.21
N VAL A 82 10.91 -46.07 13.64
CA VAL A 82 11.49 -47.18 14.40
C VAL A 82 12.58 -46.69 15.38
N ALA A 83 13.44 -45.76 14.96
CA ALA A 83 14.44 -45.15 15.83
C ALA A 83 13.81 -44.38 17.01
N THR A 84 12.72 -43.66 16.75
CA THR A 84 11.97 -42.92 17.77
C THR A 84 11.27 -43.86 18.75
N ARG A 85 10.75 -45.01 18.27
CA ARG A 85 10.15 -46.05 19.12
C ARG A 85 11.19 -46.80 19.97
N MET A 86 12.35 -47.12 19.40
CA MET A 86 13.45 -47.74 20.17
C MET A 86 14.04 -46.80 21.22
N ALA A 87 14.07 -45.49 20.94
CA ALA A 87 14.44 -44.47 21.93
C ALA A 87 13.39 -44.33 23.06
N TYR A 88 12.11 -44.56 22.76
CA TYR A 88 11.02 -44.52 23.74
C TYR A 88 11.03 -45.70 24.72
N GLU A 89 11.48 -46.89 24.28
CA GLU A 89 11.48 -48.10 25.12
C GLU A 89 12.71 -48.20 26.07
N ASN A 90 13.77 -47.40 25.88
CA ASN A 90 15.06 -47.57 26.57
C ASN A 90 15.56 -46.39 27.44
N VAL A 91 14.79 -45.31 27.65
CA VAL A 91 15.27 -44.14 28.41
C VAL A 91 14.41 -43.88 29.65
N GLN A 92 14.91 -44.26 30.82
CA GLN A 92 14.29 -43.94 32.11
C GLN A 92 14.76 -42.62 32.74
N GLU A 93 15.68 -41.85 32.13
CA GLU A 93 16.39 -40.80 32.89
C GLU A 93 16.40 -39.35 32.34
N PHE A 94 15.65 -38.97 31.29
CA PHE A 94 15.63 -37.56 30.85
C PHE A 94 14.25 -37.08 30.33
N PRO A 95 13.38 -36.49 31.18
CA PRO A 95 12.04 -36.04 30.77
C PRO A 95 12.03 -34.85 29.80
N ASP A 96 13.02 -33.95 29.84
CA ASP A 96 13.04 -32.75 29.00
C ASP A 96 13.49 -33.02 27.55
N PHE A 97 14.33 -34.04 27.34
CA PHE A 97 14.78 -34.45 26.00
C PHE A 97 13.69 -35.21 25.24
N LEU A 98 12.82 -35.91 25.97
CA LEU A 98 11.66 -36.64 25.42
C LEU A 98 10.60 -35.68 24.85
N ALA A 99 10.35 -34.56 25.54
CA ALA A 99 9.43 -33.53 25.08
C ALA A 99 9.94 -32.84 23.79
N TYR A 100 11.25 -32.56 23.72
CA TYR A 100 11.88 -32.00 22.53
C TYR A 100 11.89 -32.97 21.34
N GLY A 101 12.14 -34.26 21.58
CA GLY A 101 12.07 -35.30 20.56
C GLY A 101 10.65 -35.50 20.00
N LEU A 102 9.63 -35.46 20.86
CA LEU A 102 8.22 -35.53 20.46
C LEU A 102 7.78 -34.27 19.70
N LEU A 103 8.22 -33.09 20.11
CA LEU A 103 7.98 -31.82 19.40
C LEU A 103 8.63 -31.80 18.01
N LEU A 104 9.86 -32.32 17.89
CA LEU A 104 10.56 -32.41 16.61
C LEU A 104 9.88 -33.43 15.69
N ALA A 105 9.48 -34.60 16.21
CA ALA A 105 8.77 -35.62 15.44
C ALA A 105 7.39 -35.12 14.96
N ALA A 106 6.60 -34.48 15.84
CA ALA A 106 5.30 -33.92 15.50
C ALA A 106 5.42 -32.73 14.52
N GLY A 107 6.47 -31.91 14.65
CA GLY A 107 6.78 -30.83 13.71
C GLY A 107 7.17 -31.35 12.32
N ILE A 108 7.98 -32.40 12.27
CA ILE A 108 8.37 -33.06 11.01
C ILE A 108 7.15 -33.72 10.35
N GLU A 109 6.27 -34.38 11.12
CA GLU A 109 5.02 -34.96 10.60
C GLU A 109 4.05 -33.88 10.09
N LEU A 110 3.92 -32.73 10.76
CA LEU A 110 3.06 -31.63 10.31
C LEU A 110 3.58 -30.99 9.01
N VAL A 111 4.91 -30.83 8.89
CA VAL A 111 5.54 -30.32 7.67
C VAL A 111 5.39 -31.32 6.52
N LEU A 112 5.58 -32.62 6.77
CA LEU A 112 5.32 -33.69 5.79
C LEU A 112 3.85 -33.73 5.37
N TYR A 113 2.91 -33.57 6.31
CA TYR A 113 1.47 -33.50 6.05
C TYR A 113 1.11 -32.31 5.15
N LEU A 114 1.62 -31.11 5.45
CA LEU A 114 1.40 -29.90 4.64
C LEU A 114 2.03 -30.02 3.25
N CYS A 115 3.22 -30.60 3.15
CA CYS A 115 3.88 -30.86 1.86
C CYS A 115 3.08 -31.86 1.02
N VAL A 116 2.61 -32.97 1.59
CA VAL A 116 1.82 -33.98 0.85
C VAL A 116 0.45 -33.41 0.44
N THR A 117 -0.27 -32.72 1.32
CA THR A 117 -1.61 -32.20 0.99
C THR A 117 -1.59 -31.04 -0.01
N ARG A 118 -0.67 -30.06 0.13
CA ARG A 118 -0.61 -28.92 -0.82
C ARG A 118 0.09 -29.23 -2.13
N VAL A 119 1.15 -30.03 -2.11
CA VAL A 119 1.99 -30.26 -3.30
C VAL A 119 1.51 -31.46 -4.11
N PHE A 120 1.00 -32.52 -3.46
CA PHE A 120 0.61 -33.75 -4.15
C PHE A 120 -0.90 -33.91 -4.35
N VAL A 121 -1.72 -33.62 -3.34
CA VAL A 121 -3.16 -33.96 -3.40
C VAL A 121 -3.98 -32.90 -4.15
N GLY A 122 -3.73 -31.61 -3.91
CA GLY A 122 -4.48 -30.51 -4.54
C GLY A 122 -4.45 -30.54 -6.08
N PRO A 123 -3.27 -30.56 -6.72
CA PRO A 123 -3.18 -30.55 -8.19
C PRO A 123 -3.70 -31.83 -8.85
N VAL A 124 -3.53 -32.99 -8.19
CA VAL A 124 -4.00 -34.29 -8.72
C VAL A 124 -5.52 -34.37 -8.67
N LEU A 125 -6.16 -33.80 -7.64
CA LEU A 125 -7.62 -33.74 -7.51
C LEU A 125 -8.25 -32.80 -8.55
N GLU A 126 -7.63 -31.65 -8.80
CA GLU A 126 -8.04 -30.72 -9.87
C GLU A 126 -7.96 -31.40 -11.25
N THR A 127 -6.91 -32.18 -11.47
CA THR A 127 -6.73 -32.96 -12.70
C THR A 127 -7.71 -34.14 -12.80
N PHE A 128 -8.10 -34.75 -11.69
CA PHE A 128 -9.06 -35.85 -11.63
C PHE A 128 -10.50 -35.37 -11.89
N ILE A 129 -10.91 -34.25 -11.27
CA ILE A 129 -12.22 -33.61 -11.47
C ILE A 129 -12.35 -33.11 -12.92
N GLN A 130 -11.28 -32.57 -13.51
CA GLN A 130 -11.29 -32.13 -14.91
C GLN A 130 -11.30 -33.27 -15.94
N ARG A 131 -10.89 -34.50 -15.57
CA ARG A 131 -10.78 -35.64 -16.50
C ARG A 131 -11.92 -36.66 -16.42
N SER A 132 -12.70 -36.67 -15.35
CA SER A 132 -13.83 -37.60 -15.19
C SER A 132 -15.11 -37.06 -15.83
N GLU A 133 -15.18 -37.05 -17.16
CA GLU A 133 -16.47 -36.99 -17.84
C GLU A 133 -17.18 -38.34 -17.68
N GLY A 134 -18.12 -38.45 -16.73
CA GLY A 134 -19.22 -39.42 -16.86
C GLY A 134 -19.49 -40.44 -15.74
N THR A 135 -18.72 -40.52 -14.65
CA THR A 135 -19.12 -41.34 -13.48
C THR A 135 -18.81 -40.62 -12.18
N TYR A 136 -19.75 -39.80 -11.74
CA TYR A 136 -19.76 -39.19 -10.41
C TYR A 136 -20.13 -40.27 -9.39
N ASN A 137 -19.28 -40.55 -8.39
CA ASN A 137 -19.56 -41.51 -7.33
C ASN A 137 -19.80 -40.76 -6.01
N GLU A 138 -21.08 -40.47 -5.72
CA GLU A 138 -21.52 -39.72 -4.53
C GLU A 138 -21.06 -40.37 -3.21
N GLU A 139 -20.89 -41.69 -3.16
CA GLU A 139 -20.40 -42.38 -1.94
C GLU A 139 -18.92 -42.05 -1.67
N LEU A 140 -18.11 -41.89 -2.71
CA LEU A 140 -16.69 -41.59 -2.57
C LEU A 140 -16.49 -40.14 -2.09
N GLU A 141 -17.29 -39.20 -2.61
CA GLU A 141 -17.28 -37.80 -2.20
C GLU A 141 -17.84 -37.64 -0.77
N ALA A 142 -18.94 -38.31 -0.43
CA ALA A 142 -19.51 -38.30 0.91
C ALA A 142 -18.58 -38.95 1.97
N PHE A 143 -17.82 -39.97 1.58
CA PHE A 143 -16.76 -40.55 2.41
C PHE A 143 -15.59 -39.56 2.58
N TYR A 144 -15.15 -38.91 1.50
CA TYR A 144 -14.02 -37.99 1.51
C TYR A 144 -14.32 -36.69 2.27
N VAL A 145 -15.51 -36.10 2.12
CA VAL A 145 -15.94 -34.92 2.88
C VAL A 145 -16.02 -35.24 4.38
N ARG A 146 -16.52 -36.44 4.72
CA ARG A 146 -16.63 -36.88 6.12
C ARG A 146 -15.26 -37.08 6.75
N GLU A 147 -14.34 -37.73 6.05
CA GLU A 147 -12.97 -37.92 6.54
C GLU A 147 -12.17 -36.60 6.52
N TYR A 148 -12.28 -35.76 5.49
CA TYR A 148 -11.67 -34.43 5.48
C TYR A 148 -12.16 -33.57 6.65
N GLN A 149 -13.45 -33.59 6.97
CA GLN A 149 -13.99 -32.91 8.16
C GLN A 149 -13.44 -33.52 9.45
N ARG A 150 -13.26 -34.84 9.52
CA ARG A 150 -12.64 -35.53 10.67
C ARG A 150 -11.17 -35.11 10.83
N PHE A 151 -10.37 -35.15 9.76
CA PHE A 151 -8.96 -34.80 9.74
C PHE A 151 -8.71 -33.29 9.94
N SER A 152 -9.61 -32.41 9.48
CA SER A 152 -9.53 -30.96 9.70
C SER A 152 -9.70 -30.55 11.17
N ARG A 153 -10.20 -31.44 12.03
CA ARG A 153 -10.31 -31.22 13.49
C ARG A 153 -9.04 -31.60 14.25
N ILE A 154 -8.10 -32.33 13.64
CA ILE A 154 -6.84 -32.75 14.28
C ILE A 154 -5.99 -31.56 14.76
N PRO A 155 -5.83 -30.46 14.00
CA PRO A 155 -5.13 -29.27 14.47
C PRO A 155 -5.81 -28.62 15.69
N LEU A 156 -7.15 -28.69 15.78
CA LEU A 156 -7.92 -28.16 16.91
C LEU A 156 -7.77 -29.01 18.17
N VAL A 157 -7.73 -30.34 18.02
CA VAL A 157 -7.51 -31.29 19.13
C VAL A 157 -6.07 -31.20 19.63
N LEU A 158 -5.08 -31.12 18.71
CA LEU A 158 -3.68 -30.89 19.07
C LEU A 158 -3.48 -29.52 19.74
N ALA A 159 -4.16 -28.46 19.27
CA ALA A 159 -4.13 -27.15 19.93
C ALA A 159 -4.71 -27.18 21.36
N GLY A 160 -5.68 -28.06 21.63
CA GLY A 160 -6.21 -28.27 22.98
C GLY A 160 -5.30 -29.11 23.90
N VAL A 161 -4.56 -30.07 23.34
CA VAL A 161 -3.63 -30.95 24.08
C VAL A 161 -2.29 -30.27 24.37
N PHE A 162 -1.83 -29.38 23.48
CA PHE A 162 -0.55 -28.67 23.58
C PHE A 162 -0.68 -27.21 24.04
N ALA A 163 -1.87 -26.77 24.47
CA ALA A 163 -2.01 -25.45 25.09
C ALA A 163 -1.13 -25.39 26.36
N PRO A 164 -0.09 -24.53 26.41
CA PRO A 164 0.56 -24.25 27.68
C PRO A 164 -0.49 -23.68 28.62
N ALA A 165 -0.40 -24.01 29.92
CA ALA A 165 -1.21 -23.36 30.94
C ALA A 165 -1.04 -21.85 30.75
N ALA A 166 -2.10 -21.19 30.29
CA ALA A 166 -2.05 -19.80 29.87
C ALA A 166 -1.74 -18.92 31.09
N GLU A 167 -0.49 -18.49 31.23
CA GLU A 167 -0.19 -17.24 31.92
C GLU A 167 -0.97 -16.14 31.20
N GLY A 168 -1.75 -15.37 31.96
CA GLY A 168 -2.86 -14.56 31.47
C GLY A 168 -2.45 -13.51 30.44
N HIS A 169 -2.54 -13.86 29.15
CA HIS A 169 -2.67 -12.88 28.10
C HIS A 169 -3.97 -12.09 28.33
N PRO A 170 -3.96 -10.75 28.27
CA PRO A 170 -5.18 -9.96 28.43
C PRO A 170 -6.15 -10.29 27.29
N VAL A 171 -7.13 -11.13 27.56
CA VAL A 171 -8.20 -11.44 26.61
C VAL A 171 -9.25 -10.35 26.72
N VAL A 172 -9.44 -9.59 25.63
CA VAL A 172 -10.54 -8.63 25.52
C VAL A 172 -11.85 -9.41 25.38
N ARG A 173 -12.76 -9.27 26.34
CA ARG A 173 -14.10 -9.89 26.31
C ARG A 173 -15.18 -8.83 26.46
N VAL A 174 -16.31 -9.05 25.79
CA VAL A 174 -17.53 -8.25 26.01
C VAL A 174 -18.00 -8.50 27.44
N SER A 175 -18.10 -7.43 28.23
CA SER A 175 -18.37 -7.52 29.67
C SER A 175 -19.83 -7.80 30.04
N HIS A 176 -20.79 -7.43 29.19
CA HIS A 176 -22.23 -7.48 29.50
C HIS A 176 -23.06 -7.76 28.23
N SER A 177 -24.34 -8.09 28.40
CA SER A 177 -25.31 -7.99 27.31
C SER A 177 -25.69 -6.53 27.07
N PHE A 178 -25.84 -6.14 25.81
CA PHE A 178 -26.14 -4.77 25.40
C PHE A 178 -27.42 -4.74 24.54
N ALA A 179 -28.24 -3.71 24.74
CA ALA A 179 -29.28 -3.27 23.81
C ALA A 179 -28.81 -1.96 23.13
N ALA A 180 -29.24 -1.71 21.90
CA ALA A 180 -28.78 -0.55 21.11
C ALA A 180 -29.96 0.14 20.40
N ASP A 181 -30.08 1.45 20.62
CA ASP A 181 -31.08 2.32 20.03
C ASP A 181 -30.41 3.56 19.39
N PHE A 182 -31.00 4.09 18.32
CA PHE A 182 -30.48 5.25 17.58
C PHE A 182 -31.33 6.50 17.86
N ASP A 183 -31.40 6.93 19.12
CA ASP A 183 -32.35 7.93 19.62
C ASP A 183 -31.73 9.23 20.17
N ASP A 184 -30.42 9.28 20.46
CA ASP A 184 -29.77 10.50 20.98
C ASP A 184 -29.43 11.50 19.85
N PRO A 185 -30.13 12.66 19.78
CA PRO A 185 -29.91 13.62 18.71
C PRO A 185 -28.65 14.46 18.91
N ASN A 186 -27.95 14.34 20.04
CA ASN A 186 -26.79 15.16 20.40
C ASN A 186 -25.45 14.43 20.23
N LEU A 187 -25.44 13.19 19.77
CA LEU A 187 -24.21 12.45 19.51
C LEU A 187 -23.62 12.76 18.14
N VAL A 188 -22.29 12.90 18.10
CA VAL A 188 -21.49 12.98 16.87
C VAL A 188 -20.36 11.95 16.93
N SER A 189 -19.97 11.42 15.78
CA SER A 189 -18.91 10.40 15.64
C SER A 189 -17.55 11.02 15.26
N THR A 190 -17.55 12.29 14.85
CA THR A 190 -16.41 12.98 14.24
C THR A 190 -16.23 14.39 14.82
N ALA A 191 -16.20 14.50 16.15
CA ALA A 191 -16.10 15.80 16.84
C ALA A 191 -14.83 16.58 16.48
N GLY A 192 -13.75 15.89 16.13
CA GLY A 192 -12.52 16.52 15.65
C GLY A 192 -12.61 17.13 14.25
N LEU A 193 -13.67 16.86 13.49
CA LEU A 193 -13.91 17.57 12.25
C LEU A 193 -14.15 19.07 12.48
N LEU A 194 -14.72 19.44 13.64
CA LEU A 194 -15.00 20.84 13.98
C LEU A 194 -13.75 21.74 13.93
N PRO A 195 -12.67 21.47 14.67
CA PRO A 195 -11.48 22.32 14.60
C PRO A 195 -10.73 22.21 13.26
N VAL A 196 -10.83 21.09 12.54
CA VAL A 196 -10.24 20.97 11.20
C VAL A 196 -10.96 21.87 10.19
N MET A 197 -12.29 21.92 10.24
CA MET A 197 -13.06 22.82 9.38
C MET A 197 -12.97 24.28 9.82
N GLY A 198 -12.82 24.56 11.12
CA GLY A 198 -12.47 25.91 11.60
C GLY A 198 -11.15 26.40 11.01
N LEU A 199 -10.12 25.54 10.95
CA LEU A 199 -8.87 25.85 10.25
C LEU A 199 -9.08 26.11 8.74
N ALA A 200 -9.96 25.35 8.09
CA ALA A 200 -10.27 25.56 6.67
C ALA A 200 -10.94 26.92 6.42
N GLU A 201 -11.82 27.34 7.32
CA GLU A 201 -12.46 28.66 7.31
C GLU A 201 -11.43 29.78 7.56
N GLU A 202 -10.55 29.65 8.55
CA GLU A 202 -9.46 30.60 8.80
C GLU A 202 -8.47 30.73 7.63
N ALA A 203 -8.29 29.65 6.87
CA ALA A 203 -7.49 29.61 5.65
C ALA A 203 -8.27 30.11 4.42
N GLY A 204 -9.51 30.56 4.58
CA GLY A 204 -10.31 31.22 3.56
C GLY A 204 -10.96 30.28 2.55
N LEU A 205 -11.16 29.00 2.87
CA LEU A 205 -11.70 28.02 1.91
C LEU A 205 -13.06 28.47 1.34
N HIS A 206 -13.94 29.00 2.18
CA HIS A 206 -15.29 29.40 1.76
C HIS A 206 -15.25 30.60 0.80
N GLU A 207 -14.44 31.61 1.13
CA GLU A 207 -14.22 32.84 0.38
C GLU A 207 -13.54 32.52 -0.96
N LEU A 208 -12.49 31.71 -0.95
CA LEU A 208 -11.79 31.29 -2.17
C LEU A 208 -12.73 30.58 -3.15
N VAL A 209 -13.64 29.74 -2.65
CA VAL A 209 -14.65 29.08 -3.50
C VAL A 209 -15.66 30.10 -4.03
N ALA A 210 -16.17 30.99 -3.17
CA ALA A 210 -17.14 32.01 -3.57
C ALA A 210 -16.57 32.93 -4.67
N ASP A 211 -15.30 33.31 -4.57
CA ASP A 211 -14.65 34.24 -5.49
C ASP A 211 -14.25 33.61 -6.83
N ARG A 212 -13.97 32.30 -6.84
CA ARG A 212 -13.30 31.65 -7.98
C ARG A 212 -14.15 30.67 -8.75
N LEU A 213 -15.13 30.03 -8.12
CA LEU A 213 -15.89 28.94 -8.73
C LEU A 213 -17.24 29.44 -9.25
N THR A 214 -17.36 29.50 -10.57
CA THR A 214 -18.55 30.06 -11.25
C THR A 214 -19.33 28.97 -11.98
N VAL A 215 -20.02 28.10 -11.24
CA VAL A 215 -20.89 27.07 -11.84
C VAL A 215 -22.29 27.68 -12.07
N ALA A 216 -22.83 27.53 -13.28
CA ALA A 216 -24.13 28.09 -13.62
C ALA A 216 -25.31 27.29 -13.04
N GLY A 217 -26.46 27.96 -12.89
CA GLY A 217 -27.74 27.35 -12.56
C GLY A 217 -27.83 26.73 -11.15
N PRO A 218 -28.88 25.93 -10.90
CA PRO A 218 -29.13 25.33 -9.58
C PRO A 218 -27.99 24.43 -9.08
N ALA A 219 -27.24 23.82 -10.00
CA ALA A 219 -26.09 22.99 -9.66
C ALA A 219 -24.97 23.82 -9.00
N GLY A 220 -24.76 25.07 -9.41
CA GLY A 220 -23.75 25.97 -8.86
C GLY A 220 -24.16 26.80 -7.65
N SER A 221 -25.46 26.86 -7.33
CA SER A 221 -25.94 27.58 -6.15
C SER A 221 -25.22 27.12 -4.88
N ASN A 222 -24.87 28.03 -3.98
CA ASN A 222 -24.21 27.68 -2.71
C ASN A 222 -22.93 26.83 -2.88
N ALA A 223 -22.14 27.08 -3.93
CA ALA A 223 -20.87 26.36 -4.15
C ALA A 223 -19.93 26.47 -2.93
N ALA A 224 -19.90 27.64 -2.27
CA ALA A 224 -19.16 27.89 -1.03
C ALA A 224 -19.63 27.07 0.19
N ALA A 225 -20.76 26.36 0.10
CA ALA A 225 -21.16 25.34 1.07
C ALA A 225 -20.90 23.91 0.56
N LYS A 226 -21.04 23.69 -0.76
CA LYS A 226 -20.92 22.37 -1.39
C LYS A 226 -19.47 21.86 -1.46
N VAL A 227 -18.51 22.73 -1.82
CA VAL A 227 -17.08 22.35 -1.88
C VAL A 227 -16.52 22.05 -0.48
N PRO A 228 -16.73 22.90 0.54
CA PRO A 228 -16.28 22.57 1.90
C PRO A 228 -16.94 21.32 2.46
N ALA A 229 -18.21 21.03 2.12
CA ALA A 229 -18.84 19.76 2.51
C ALA A 229 -18.15 18.53 1.88
N LEU A 230 -17.69 18.62 0.62
CA LEU A 230 -16.90 17.55 0.00
C LEU A 230 -15.57 17.34 0.75
N VAL A 231 -14.85 18.43 1.04
CA VAL A 231 -13.59 18.41 1.78
C VAL A 231 -13.79 17.84 3.19
N ALA A 232 -14.81 18.31 3.91
CA ALA A 232 -15.16 17.85 5.26
C ALA A 232 -15.46 16.34 5.30
N GLY A 233 -16.23 15.86 4.33
CA GLY A 233 -16.53 14.44 4.20
C GLY A 233 -15.26 13.61 3.97
N MET A 234 -14.38 14.04 3.07
CA MET A 234 -13.11 13.36 2.79
C MET A 234 -12.16 13.35 4.00
N VAL A 235 -12.09 14.46 4.75
CA VAL A 235 -11.34 14.55 6.02
C VAL A 235 -11.87 13.51 7.01
N ALA A 236 -13.20 13.41 7.15
CA ALA A 236 -13.87 12.46 8.02
C ALA A 236 -13.82 10.99 7.55
N GLY A 237 -13.43 10.75 6.28
CA GLY A 237 -13.19 9.42 5.73
C GLY A 237 -14.11 8.99 4.58
N ALA A 238 -14.91 9.89 4.01
CA ALA A 238 -15.70 9.58 2.82
C ALA A 238 -14.80 9.32 1.61
N ASP A 239 -15.00 8.18 0.95
CA ASP A 239 -14.33 7.83 -0.31
C ASP A 239 -15.29 7.75 -1.51
N SER A 240 -16.60 7.82 -1.26
CA SER A 240 -17.64 7.94 -2.27
C SER A 240 -18.56 9.14 -2.04
N ILE A 241 -19.35 9.51 -3.06
CA ILE A 241 -20.37 10.56 -2.91
C ILE A 241 -21.43 10.16 -1.87
N THR A 242 -21.78 8.87 -1.79
CA THR A 242 -22.78 8.36 -0.84
C THR A 242 -22.33 8.53 0.60
N ASP A 243 -21.04 8.29 0.89
CA ASP A 243 -20.49 8.36 2.25
C ASP A 243 -20.50 9.78 2.82
N LEU A 244 -20.66 10.80 1.99
CA LEU A 244 -20.91 12.18 2.45
C LEU A 244 -22.17 12.30 3.33
N GLY A 245 -23.03 11.28 3.34
CA GLY A 245 -24.12 11.11 4.31
C GLY A 245 -23.65 11.14 5.76
N LEU A 246 -22.37 10.80 6.03
CA LEU A 246 -21.76 10.86 7.37
C LEU A 246 -21.86 12.27 7.98
N LEU A 247 -21.89 13.32 7.15
CA LEU A 247 -21.98 14.70 7.65
C LEU A 247 -23.36 15.07 8.19
N ARG A 248 -24.37 14.19 8.07
CA ARG A 248 -25.78 14.52 8.34
C ARG A 248 -26.41 13.70 9.46
N HIS A 249 -25.68 12.80 10.11
CA HIS A 249 -26.23 11.98 11.19
C HIS A 249 -26.18 12.70 12.55
N GLY A 250 -27.04 12.27 13.49
CA GLY A 250 -27.02 12.72 14.88
C GLY A 250 -26.96 14.24 15.05
N GLY A 251 -26.02 14.71 15.86
CA GLY A 251 -25.84 16.12 16.21
C GLY A 251 -25.11 16.98 15.18
N MET A 252 -24.76 16.48 13.99
CA MET A 252 -23.89 17.20 13.04
C MET A 252 -24.45 18.56 12.60
N SER A 253 -25.78 18.70 12.49
CA SER A 253 -26.45 19.97 12.16
C SER A 253 -26.33 21.05 13.25
N ARG A 254 -25.93 20.67 14.47
CA ARG A 254 -25.61 21.62 15.55
C ARG A 254 -24.16 22.12 15.49
N LEU A 255 -23.27 21.36 14.83
CA LEU A 255 -21.87 21.75 14.64
C LEU A 255 -21.66 22.54 13.36
N PHE A 256 -22.39 22.17 12.30
CA PHE A 256 -22.19 22.73 10.97
C PHE A 256 -23.51 23.21 10.38
N SER A 257 -23.48 24.40 9.79
CA SER A 257 -24.55 24.91 8.94
C SER A 257 -24.30 24.54 7.48
N GLY A 258 -25.32 24.66 6.63
CA GLY A 258 -25.12 24.52 5.18
C GLY A 258 -24.86 23.10 4.66
N LEU A 259 -24.97 22.07 5.49
CA LEU A 259 -24.83 20.66 5.11
C LEU A 259 -25.75 20.30 3.92
N ARG A 260 -25.26 19.46 3.01
CA ARG A 260 -25.95 19.07 1.78
C ARG A 260 -26.06 17.56 1.66
N ALA A 261 -27.16 17.10 1.07
CA ALA A 261 -27.34 15.68 0.79
C ALA A 261 -26.29 15.18 -0.23
N PRO A 262 -25.85 13.92 -0.13
CA PRO A 262 -25.03 13.26 -1.15
C PRO A 262 -25.50 13.48 -2.59
N THR A 263 -26.80 13.39 -2.83
CA THR A 263 -27.41 13.61 -4.14
C THR A 263 -27.17 15.03 -4.67
N THR A 264 -27.30 16.04 -3.81
CA THR A 264 -27.03 17.45 -4.13
C THR A 264 -25.55 17.67 -4.47
N LEU A 265 -24.64 17.07 -3.70
CA LEU A 265 -23.19 17.17 -3.94
C LEU A 265 -22.78 16.45 -5.23
N GLY A 266 -23.39 15.29 -5.52
CA GLY A 266 -23.19 14.58 -6.78
C GLY A 266 -23.69 15.37 -7.99
N THR A 267 -24.85 16.00 -7.90
CA THR A 267 -25.37 16.88 -8.97
C THR A 267 -24.47 18.09 -9.19
N HIS A 268 -23.96 18.69 -8.12
CA HIS A 268 -22.99 19.79 -8.21
C HIS A 268 -21.72 19.37 -8.97
N LEU A 269 -21.07 18.28 -8.56
CA LEU A 269 -19.86 17.77 -9.21
C LEU A 269 -20.06 17.43 -10.68
N ARG A 270 -21.20 16.84 -11.03
CA ARG A 270 -21.52 16.47 -12.43
C ARG A 270 -21.75 17.67 -13.36
N ALA A 271 -21.96 18.88 -12.82
CA ALA A 271 -22.06 20.11 -13.60
C ALA A 271 -20.70 20.73 -13.96
N TYR A 272 -19.59 20.15 -13.50
CA TYR A 272 -18.26 20.72 -13.74
C TYR A 272 -17.84 20.53 -15.20
N THR A 273 -17.28 21.58 -15.78
CA THR A 273 -16.52 21.53 -17.03
C THR A 273 -15.03 21.52 -16.71
N PHE A 274 -14.18 21.39 -17.72
CA PHE A 274 -12.73 21.55 -17.53
C PHE A 274 -12.36 22.91 -16.92
N GLY A 275 -13.06 23.99 -17.31
CA GLY A 275 -12.87 25.33 -16.74
C GLY A 275 -13.17 25.40 -15.25
N HIS A 276 -14.27 24.78 -14.81
CA HIS A 276 -14.62 24.70 -13.38
C HIS A 276 -13.59 23.91 -12.57
N VAL A 277 -13.02 22.84 -13.14
CA VAL A 277 -11.94 22.10 -12.49
C VAL A 277 -10.72 23.02 -12.32
N ARG A 278 -10.31 23.76 -13.35
CA ARG A 278 -9.20 24.73 -13.27
C ARG A 278 -9.45 25.87 -12.28
N GLN A 279 -10.69 26.32 -12.13
CA GLN A 279 -11.07 27.24 -11.04
C GLN A 279 -10.87 26.61 -9.66
N LEU A 280 -11.21 25.32 -9.51
CA LEU A 280 -11.00 24.59 -8.27
C LEU A 280 -9.51 24.35 -7.98
N ASP A 281 -8.66 24.12 -8.99
CA ASP A 281 -7.20 24.07 -8.81
C ASP A 281 -6.64 25.41 -8.31
N ALA A 282 -7.22 26.51 -8.79
CA ALA A 282 -6.91 27.86 -8.30
C ALA A 282 -7.33 28.06 -6.84
N VAL A 283 -8.42 27.42 -6.38
CA VAL A 283 -8.79 27.37 -4.96
C VAL A 283 -7.78 26.55 -4.16
N ALA A 284 -7.47 25.32 -4.61
CA ALA A 284 -6.57 24.42 -3.90
C ALA A 284 -5.15 24.99 -3.71
N SER A 285 -4.60 25.63 -4.74
CA SER A 285 -3.29 26.27 -4.67
C SER A 285 -3.24 27.44 -3.67
N ARG A 286 -4.30 28.27 -3.63
CA ARG A 286 -4.40 29.39 -2.68
C ARG A 286 -4.68 28.92 -1.27
N LEU A 287 -5.51 27.88 -1.10
CA LEU A 287 -5.74 27.26 0.19
C LEU A 287 -4.42 26.72 0.76
N LEU A 288 -3.59 26.05 -0.04
CA LEU A 288 -2.29 25.57 0.43
C LEU A 288 -1.39 26.73 0.89
N ALA A 289 -1.33 27.83 0.14
CA ALA A 289 -0.57 29.01 0.54
C ALA A 289 -1.07 29.58 1.87
N ASN A 290 -2.40 29.79 2.00
CA ASN A 290 -3.01 30.29 3.22
C ASN A 290 -2.80 29.33 4.41
N LEU A 291 -2.83 28.02 4.19
CA LEU A 291 -2.54 27.01 5.22
C LEU A 291 -1.07 27.08 5.66
N ALA A 292 -0.13 27.25 4.73
CA ALA A 292 1.28 27.40 5.05
C ALA A 292 1.55 28.67 5.88
N ASP A 293 0.89 29.78 5.55
CA ASP A 293 0.98 31.03 6.33
C ASP A 293 0.42 30.86 7.76
N ARG A 294 -0.72 30.18 7.90
CA ARG A 294 -1.38 29.94 9.20
C ARG A 294 -0.68 28.87 10.04
N VAL A 295 0.00 27.94 9.37
CA VAL A 295 0.70 26.79 9.96
C VAL A 295 2.11 26.70 9.36
N PRO A 296 3.07 27.54 9.78
CA PRO A 296 4.42 27.57 9.20
C PRO A 296 5.13 26.22 9.25
N GLY A 297 4.81 25.38 10.24
CA GLY A 297 5.31 24.00 10.35
C GLY A 297 4.91 23.07 9.18
N LEU A 298 3.94 23.46 8.35
CA LEU A 298 3.47 22.68 7.20
C LEU A 298 4.53 22.55 6.10
N VAL A 299 5.39 23.57 5.97
CA VAL A 299 6.46 23.67 4.97
C VAL A 299 7.78 24.10 5.62
N ALA A 300 7.99 23.73 6.89
CA ALA A 300 9.20 24.12 7.63
C ALA A 300 10.48 23.78 6.85
N GLY A 301 11.43 24.73 6.79
CA GLY A 301 12.70 24.56 6.06
C GLY A 301 12.61 24.74 4.55
N ALA A 302 11.43 25.04 3.98
CA ALA A 302 11.28 25.28 2.54
C ALA A 302 11.95 26.58 2.07
N ASP A 303 12.32 27.46 3.00
CA ASP A 303 13.17 28.63 2.79
C ASP A 303 14.64 28.27 2.51
N GLN A 304 15.06 27.03 2.83
CA GLN A 304 16.40 26.51 2.57
C GLN A 304 16.39 25.52 1.42
N VAL A 305 15.66 24.42 1.59
CA VAL A 305 15.58 23.32 0.61
C VAL A 305 14.16 22.76 0.57
N ALA A 306 13.63 22.62 -0.63
CA ALA A 306 12.37 21.94 -0.87
C ALA A 306 12.47 20.98 -2.06
N TYR A 307 11.74 19.89 -1.98
CA TYR A 307 11.63 18.89 -3.03
C TYR A 307 10.23 18.89 -3.61
N LEU A 308 10.14 18.93 -4.94
CA LEU A 308 8.90 18.77 -5.68
C LEU A 308 8.90 17.43 -6.38
N ASP A 309 8.25 16.44 -5.78
CA ASP A 309 8.13 15.09 -6.33
C ASP A 309 6.95 14.99 -7.29
N VAL A 310 7.20 14.47 -8.49
CA VAL A 310 6.16 14.26 -9.50
C VAL A 310 6.02 12.78 -9.79
N ASP A 311 4.80 12.29 -9.65
CA ASP A 311 4.47 10.91 -9.97
C ASP A 311 3.01 10.81 -10.45
N ASP A 312 2.67 9.69 -11.09
CA ASP A 312 1.30 9.38 -11.45
C ASP A 312 0.87 7.99 -11.02
N THR A 313 -0.44 7.84 -10.86
CA THR A 313 -1.02 6.58 -10.46
C THR A 313 -2.31 6.30 -11.21
N ILE A 314 -2.50 5.04 -11.58
CA ILE A 314 -3.76 4.60 -12.15
C ILE A 314 -4.69 4.20 -11.00
N ARG A 315 -5.88 4.78 -11.00
CA ARG A 315 -7.00 4.26 -10.23
C ARG A 315 -7.82 3.32 -11.11
N GLU A 316 -7.76 2.04 -10.77
CA GLU A 316 -8.51 1.00 -11.45
C GLU A 316 -10.01 1.27 -11.37
N THR A 317 -10.69 0.98 -12.47
CA THR A 317 -12.14 1.18 -12.58
C THR A 317 -12.75 0.01 -13.34
N HIS A 318 -13.85 -0.52 -12.82
CA HIS A 318 -14.62 -1.57 -13.46
C HIS A 318 -15.84 -0.97 -14.20
N GLY A 319 -16.23 -1.61 -15.31
CA GLY A 319 -17.37 -1.21 -16.12
C GLY A 319 -17.06 -0.21 -17.25
N TYR A 320 -17.99 -0.11 -18.22
CA TYR A 320 -17.79 0.65 -19.46
C TYR A 320 -18.30 2.10 -19.40
N ALA A 321 -19.16 2.44 -18.43
CA ALA A 321 -19.86 3.72 -18.39
C ALA A 321 -19.01 4.91 -17.92
N LYS A 322 -17.80 4.69 -17.42
CA LYS A 322 -16.96 5.75 -16.85
C LYS A 322 -16.09 6.40 -17.93
N GLN A 323 -16.32 7.69 -18.15
CA GLN A 323 -15.62 8.49 -19.14
C GLN A 323 -14.11 8.58 -18.85
N GLY A 324 -13.30 8.54 -19.92
CA GLY A 324 -11.85 8.73 -19.84
C GLY A 324 -11.07 7.50 -19.34
N THR A 325 -11.74 6.41 -18.99
CA THR A 325 -11.07 5.16 -18.63
C THR A 325 -10.37 4.54 -19.82
N GLY A 326 -9.22 3.93 -19.59
CA GLY A 326 -8.44 3.27 -20.64
C GLY A 326 -7.26 2.49 -20.06
N TYR A 327 -6.62 1.70 -20.92
CA TYR A 327 -5.41 0.96 -20.58
C TYR A 327 -4.19 1.85 -20.80
N GLY A 328 -3.41 2.07 -19.75
CA GLY A 328 -2.10 2.68 -19.82
C GLY A 328 -1.00 1.61 -19.89
N TYR A 329 0.25 2.04 -19.67
CA TYR A 329 1.43 1.17 -19.65
C TYR A 329 1.33 0.04 -18.60
N SER A 330 0.62 0.24 -17.49
CA SER A 330 0.46 -0.78 -16.44
C SER A 330 -0.42 -1.97 -16.85
N GLY A 331 -1.12 -1.91 -17.99
CA GLY A 331 -2.12 -2.91 -18.36
C GLY A 331 -3.41 -2.85 -17.51
N VAL A 332 -3.50 -1.92 -16.55
CA VAL A 332 -4.69 -1.74 -15.71
C VAL A 332 -5.61 -0.71 -16.35
N ARG A 333 -6.89 -1.06 -16.49
CA ARG A 333 -7.92 -0.14 -16.98
C ARG A 333 -8.34 0.82 -15.89
N GLY A 334 -8.13 2.11 -16.09
CA GLY A 334 -8.46 3.09 -15.06
C GLY A 334 -8.44 4.53 -15.51
N LEU A 335 -8.50 5.42 -14.54
CA LEU A 335 -8.18 6.84 -14.69
C LEU A 335 -6.80 7.11 -14.13
N ASN A 336 -6.06 8.03 -14.73
CA ASN A 336 -4.70 8.33 -14.31
C ASN A 336 -4.70 9.66 -13.53
N ALA A 337 -4.27 9.63 -12.27
CA ALA A 337 -4.10 10.82 -11.44
C ALA A 337 -2.61 11.15 -11.35
N GLN A 338 -2.22 12.34 -11.79
CA GLN A 338 -0.88 12.87 -11.68
C GLN A 338 -0.81 13.85 -10.50
N LEU A 339 0.26 13.77 -9.72
CA LEU A 339 0.48 14.56 -8.52
C LEU A 339 1.84 15.23 -8.55
N ALA A 340 1.90 16.43 -7.96
CA ALA A 340 3.13 17.09 -7.60
C ALA A 340 3.09 17.39 -6.09
N THR A 341 3.98 16.78 -5.31
CA THR A 341 4.04 16.93 -3.86
C THR A 341 5.25 17.72 -3.43
N LEU A 342 5.05 18.69 -2.54
CA LEU A 342 6.10 19.51 -1.95
C LEU A 342 6.47 18.92 -0.58
N SER A 343 7.76 18.70 -0.35
CA SER A 343 8.29 18.26 0.93
C SER A 343 9.62 18.94 1.26
N THR A 344 10.07 18.81 2.50
CA THR A 344 11.38 19.29 2.95
C THR A 344 12.02 18.23 3.85
N PRO A 345 13.32 18.34 4.18
CA PRO A 345 13.92 17.44 5.18
C PRO A 345 13.21 17.48 6.55
N SER A 346 12.53 18.57 6.87
CA SER A 346 11.89 18.75 8.19
C SER A 346 10.37 18.57 8.17
N ALA A 347 9.71 18.75 7.02
CA ALA A 347 8.26 18.71 6.86
C ALA A 347 7.79 17.56 5.96
N ALA A 348 6.74 16.87 6.39
CA ALA A 348 6.12 15.81 5.60
C ALA A 348 5.43 16.38 4.33
N PRO A 349 5.23 15.57 3.28
CA PRO A 349 4.71 16.09 2.02
C PRO A 349 3.30 16.69 2.11
N VAL A 350 3.10 17.75 1.32
CA VAL A 350 1.81 18.34 0.93
C VAL A 350 1.64 18.28 -0.57
N ILE A 351 0.41 18.35 -1.06
CA ILE A 351 0.10 18.29 -2.49
C ILE A 351 0.04 19.71 -3.06
N ALA A 352 1.00 20.07 -3.92
CA ALA A 352 1.09 21.38 -4.55
C ALA A 352 0.22 21.50 -5.82
N ALA A 353 0.05 20.41 -6.55
CA ALA A 353 -0.88 20.34 -7.68
C ALA A 353 -1.32 18.90 -7.98
N THR A 354 -2.48 18.77 -8.61
CA THR A 354 -2.96 17.50 -9.16
C THR A 354 -3.54 17.67 -10.55
N ARG A 355 -3.58 16.58 -11.31
CA ARG A 355 -4.30 16.54 -12.58
C ARG A 355 -4.83 15.14 -12.86
N LEU A 356 -6.14 15.06 -13.08
CA LEU A 356 -6.76 13.86 -13.62
C LEU A 356 -6.58 13.80 -15.14
N ARG A 357 -6.22 12.63 -15.64
CA ARG A 357 -5.99 12.33 -17.05
C ARG A 357 -6.74 11.05 -17.44
N ARG A 358 -6.87 10.85 -18.75
CA ARG A 358 -7.40 9.59 -19.29
C ARG A 358 -6.44 8.44 -18.94
N GLY A 359 -6.96 7.22 -18.79
CA GLY A 359 -6.17 6.05 -18.42
C GLY A 359 -5.01 5.74 -19.36
N ALA A 360 -5.18 5.98 -20.66
CA ALA A 360 -4.17 5.76 -21.68
C ALA A 360 -3.09 6.86 -21.78
N ALA A 361 -3.13 7.88 -20.92
CA ALA A 361 -2.13 8.95 -20.95
C ALA A 361 -0.76 8.42 -20.49
N ALA A 362 0.28 8.72 -21.25
CA ALA A 362 1.66 8.49 -20.82
C ALA A 362 2.03 9.38 -19.63
N SER A 363 2.89 8.91 -18.72
CA SER A 363 3.24 9.63 -17.48
C SER A 363 3.74 11.05 -17.71
N ALA A 364 4.59 11.29 -18.71
CA ALA A 364 5.07 12.64 -19.03
C ALA A 364 4.00 13.58 -19.62
N HIS A 365 2.85 13.08 -20.07
CA HIS A 365 1.84 13.89 -20.77
C HIS A 365 1.22 14.97 -19.86
N GLY A 366 1.51 16.24 -20.14
CA GLY A 366 1.02 17.37 -19.33
C GLY A 366 1.82 17.62 -18.05
N ALA A 367 2.90 16.87 -17.80
CA ALA A 367 3.77 17.01 -16.64
C ALA A 367 4.43 18.38 -16.58
N ALA A 368 4.93 18.91 -17.70
CA ALA A 368 5.54 20.23 -17.78
C ALA A 368 4.61 21.34 -17.25
N ARG A 369 3.32 21.29 -17.62
CA ARG A 369 2.33 22.25 -17.12
C ARG A 369 2.00 22.04 -15.65
N LEU A 370 1.91 20.78 -15.20
CA LEU A 370 1.70 20.48 -13.77
C LEU A 370 2.86 21.00 -12.92
N ILE A 371 4.11 20.80 -13.36
CA ILE A 371 5.32 21.28 -12.69
C ILE A 371 5.33 22.80 -12.61
N ALA A 372 5.04 23.50 -13.70
CA ALA A 372 4.96 24.97 -13.69
C ALA A 372 3.89 25.48 -12.70
N GLU A 373 2.70 24.88 -12.71
CA GLU A 373 1.62 25.20 -11.77
C GLU A 373 2.04 24.89 -10.30
N ALA A 374 2.67 23.74 -10.07
CA ALA A 374 3.12 23.29 -8.75
C ALA A 374 4.27 24.12 -8.17
N LEU A 375 5.26 24.51 -8.99
CA LEU A 375 6.34 25.42 -8.58
C LEU A 375 5.80 26.80 -8.21
N ALA A 376 4.83 27.31 -8.98
CA ALA A 376 4.16 28.56 -8.64
C ALA A 376 3.39 28.46 -7.30
N THR A 377 2.73 27.33 -7.04
CA THR A 377 2.08 27.07 -5.75
C THR A 377 3.11 26.95 -4.62
N ALA A 378 4.20 26.21 -4.82
CA ALA A 378 5.24 26.00 -3.81
C ALA A 378 5.86 27.32 -3.36
N LYS A 379 6.20 28.21 -4.30
CA LYS A 379 6.73 29.55 -4.00
C LYS A 379 5.74 30.39 -3.20
N LYS A 380 4.45 30.35 -3.57
CA LYS A 380 3.38 31.05 -2.83
C LYS A 380 3.16 30.48 -1.43
N ALA A 381 3.42 29.18 -1.25
CA ALA A 381 3.35 28.53 0.05
C ALA A 381 4.62 28.72 0.89
N GLY A 382 5.57 29.56 0.47
CA GLY A 382 6.77 29.88 1.27
C GLY A 382 8.02 29.07 0.92
N ALA A 383 8.02 28.27 -0.15
CA ALA A 383 9.24 27.64 -0.65
C ALA A 383 10.10 28.66 -1.40
N THR A 384 10.91 29.41 -0.66
CA THR A 384 11.82 30.45 -1.19
C THR A 384 13.26 29.98 -1.36
N GLY A 385 13.60 28.80 -0.83
CA GLY A 385 14.93 28.21 -0.93
C GLY A 385 15.18 27.50 -2.26
N THR A 386 16.19 26.63 -2.27
CA THR A 386 16.52 25.78 -3.42
C THR A 386 15.45 24.73 -3.60
N ILE A 387 14.81 24.72 -4.78
CA ILE A 387 13.80 23.71 -5.14
C ILE A 387 14.41 22.71 -6.11
N THR A 388 14.27 21.41 -5.83
CA THR A 388 14.64 20.33 -6.77
C THR A 388 13.39 19.54 -7.16
N VAL A 389 13.09 19.49 -8.46
CA VAL A 389 12.04 18.66 -9.03
C VAL A 389 12.55 17.23 -9.19
N ARG A 390 11.92 16.26 -8.51
CA ARG A 390 12.30 14.85 -8.56
C ARG A 390 11.24 14.01 -9.25
N ALA A 391 11.67 13.09 -10.10
CA ALA A 391 10.76 12.17 -10.79
C ALA A 391 11.46 10.87 -11.25
N ASP A 392 10.67 9.85 -11.54
CA ASP A 392 11.16 8.59 -12.10
C ASP A 392 11.47 8.66 -13.61
N SER A 393 11.81 7.52 -14.19
CA SER A 393 12.21 7.43 -15.61
C SER A 393 11.05 7.57 -16.61
N ALA A 394 9.81 7.47 -16.15
CA ALA A 394 8.64 7.76 -16.96
C ALA A 394 8.58 9.27 -17.30
N TYR A 395 9.17 10.12 -16.45
CA TYR A 395 9.30 11.56 -16.62
C TYR A 395 10.61 12.03 -17.26
N TYR A 396 11.50 11.11 -17.68
CA TYR A 396 12.73 11.43 -18.39
C TYR A 396 12.45 12.04 -19.79
N ASN A 397 12.16 13.33 -19.81
CA ASN A 397 11.64 14.08 -20.94
C ASN A 397 12.17 15.53 -20.94
N ARG A 398 12.48 16.07 -22.12
CA ARG A 398 13.02 17.43 -22.27
C ARG A 398 12.09 18.52 -21.75
N ASP A 399 10.78 18.40 -21.97
CA ASP A 399 9.79 19.40 -21.58
C ASP A 399 9.64 19.47 -20.05
N VAL A 400 9.82 18.33 -19.37
CA VAL A 400 9.85 18.26 -17.90
C VAL A 400 11.05 19.02 -17.36
N VAL A 401 12.25 18.77 -17.89
CA VAL A 401 13.48 19.50 -17.54
C VAL A 401 13.33 20.99 -17.85
N ALA A 402 12.75 21.35 -19.00
CA ALA A 402 12.51 22.73 -19.39
C ALA A 402 11.59 23.45 -18.39
N ALA A 403 10.52 22.79 -17.94
CA ALA A 403 9.57 23.35 -16.99
C ALA A 403 10.20 23.58 -15.61
N ALA A 404 11.04 22.64 -15.14
CA ALA A 404 11.79 22.82 -13.89
C ALA A 404 12.72 24.04 -13.97
N GLN A 405 13.55 24.10 -15.02
CA GLN A 405 14.50 25.19 -15.25
C GLN A 405 13.81 26.55 -15.43
N ALA A 406 12.75 26.62 -16.23
CA ALA A 406 11.96 27.84 -16.42
C ALA A 406 11.27 28.30 -15.12
N GLY A 407 10.94 27.35 -14.24
CA GLY A 407 10.45 27.62 -12.90
C GLY A 407 11.53 28.02 -11.89
N GLY A 408 12.81 28.06 -12.29
CA GLY A 408 13.95 28.37 -11.42
C GLY A 408 14.25 27.26 -10.41
N ALA A 409 13.92 26.01 -10.74
CA ALA A 409 14.21 24.83 -9.92
C ALA A 409 15.28 23.96 -10.58
N HIS A 410 16.04 23.25 -9.76
CA HIS A 410 16.87 22.13 -10.20
C HIS A 410 15.99 20.92 -10.56
N PHE A 411 16.55 19.95 -11.26
CA PHE A 411 15.90 18.68 -11.55
C PHE A 411 16.77 17.50 -11.12
N SER A 412 16.13 16.40 -10.75
CA SER A 412 16.75 15.10 -10.51
C SER A 412 15.80 14.02 -11.01
N ILE A 413 16.12 13.41 -12.15
CA ILE A 413 15.20 12.49 -12.82
C ILE A 413 15.93 11.19 -13.11
N THR A 414 15.32 10.05 -12.76
CA THR A 414 15.90 8.75 -13.12
C THR A 414 16.03 8.66 -14.64
N ALA A 415 17.24 8.43 -15.15
CA ALA A 415 17.47 8.28 -16.58
C ALA A 415 16.94 6.93 -17.07
N ARG A 416 16.44 6.88 -18.31
CA ARG A 416 16.13 5.61 -18.97
C ARG A 416 17.45 4.94 -19.35
N MET A 417 17.57 3.64 -19.08
CA MET A 417 18.76 2.85 -19.45
C MET A 417 18.78 2.57 -20.96
N ASP A 418 19.03 3.61 -21.75
CA ASP A 418 19.23 3.53 -23.19
C ASP A 418 20.72 3.31 -23.54
N PRO A 419 21.06 3.00 -24.82
CA PRO A 419 22.45 2.76 -25.20
C PRO A 419 23.40 3.92 -24.90
N ALA A 420 22.92 5.17 -24.92
CA ALA A 420 23.76 6.34 -24.63
C ALA A 420 24.07 6.46 -23.13
N VAL A 421 23.08 6.20 -22.27
CA VAL A 421 23.28 6.12 -20.82
C VAL A 421 24.21 4.96 -20.47
N THR A 422 23.99 3.77 -21.04
CA THR A 422 24.86 2.61 -20.83
C THR A 422 26.30 2.89 -21.26
N ALA A 423 26.51 3.52 -22.42
CA ALA A 423 27.84 3.90 -22.90
C ALA A 423 28.51 4.98 -22.04
N ALA A 424 27.74 5.85 -21.38
CA ALA A 424 28.28 6.80 -20.42
C ALA A 424 28.73 6.09 -19.13
N ILE A 425 27.92 5.16 -18.62
CA ILE A 425 28.24 4.35 -17.42
C ILE A 425 29.50 3.51 -17.65
N SER A 426 29.64 2.88 -18.82
CA SER A 426 30.79 2.02 -19.13
C SER A 426 32.13 2.77 -19.22
N ARG A 427 32.10 4.10 -19.24
CA ARG A 427 33.31 4.95 -19.26
C ARG A 427 33.76 5.38 -17.87
N ILE A 428 32.96 5.11 -16.84
CA ILE A 428 33.30 5.45 -15.45
C ILE A 428 34.43 4.50 -15.01
N PRO A 429 35.62 5.03 -14.66
CA PRO A 429 36.71 4.21 -14.15
C PRO A 429 36.35 3.53 -12.82
N GLU A 430 36.89 2.33 -12.58
CA GLU A 430 36.56 1.53 -11.40
C GLU A 430 36.90 2.26 -10.07
N GLN A 431 37.95 3.08 -10.07
CA GLN A 431 38.37 3.87 -8.91
C GLN A 431 37.48 5.07 -8.58
N GLU A 432 36.56 5.47 -9.48
CA GLU A 432 35.63 6.58 -9.24
C GLU A 432 34.36 6.14 -8.49
N TRP A 433 34.17 4.83 -8.30
CA TRP A 433 33.05 4.29 -7.54
C TRP A 433 33.30 4.40 -6.04
N VAL A 434 32.36 5.03 -5.34
CA VAL A 434 32.41 5.24 -3.89
C VAL A 434 31.33 4.41 -3.21
N GLY A 435 31.72 3.56 -2.27
CA GLY A 435 30.78 2.78 -1.45
C GLY A 435 29.86 3.68 -0.63
N ILE A 436 28.57 3.33 -0.55
CA ILE A 436 27.57 4.07 0.23
C ILE A 436 26.92 3.19 1.29
N GLU A 437 26.40 3.80 2.36
CA GLU A 437 25.49 3.12 3.26
C GLU A 437 24.24 2.66 2.48
N TYR A 438 24.04 1.36 2.43
CA TYR A 438 22.96 0.68 1.74
C TYR A 438 22.65 -0.60 2.53
N PRO A 439 21.44 -1.18 2.50
CA PRO A 439 21.08 -2.25 3.43
C PRO A 439 22.18 -3.33 3.57
N HIS A 440 22.64 -3.56 4.81
CA HIS A 440 23.77 -4.44 5.19
C HIS A 440 25.21 -3.91 4.98
N ALA A 441 25.41 -2.63 4.68
CA ALA A 441 26.75 -2.03 4.62
C ALA A 441 27.45 -1.99 5.98
N ILE A 442 28.78 -2.20 5.98
CA ILE A 442 29.67 -2.09 7.15
C ILE A 442 30.64 -0.94 6.90
N PHE A 443 30.82 -0.04 7.86
CA PHE A 443 31.81 1.04 7.74
C PHE A 443 33.18 0.54 8.19
N ASP A 444 34.20 0.68 7.34
CA ASP A 444 35.59 0.39 7.68
C ASP A 444 36.25 1.68 8.22
N GLU A 445 36.53 1.70 9.52
CA GLU A 445 37.13 2.85 10.20
C GLU A 445 38.60 3.08 9.84
N GLU A 446 39.32 2.04 9.39
CA GLU A 446 40.74 2.13 9.02
C GLU A 446 40.91 2.70 7.60
N GLU A 447 40.03 2.31 6.68
CA GLU A 447 40.06 2.77 5.29
C GLU A 447 39.17 4.00 5.04
N GLY A 448 38.36 4.40 6.02
CA GLY A 448 37.47 5.56 5.93
C GLY A 448 36.39 5.42 4.85
N ARG A 449 35.94 4.19 4.57
CA ARG A 449 34.97 3.90 3.49
C ARG A 449 33.94 2.84 3.90
N TRP A 450 32.79 2.84 3.23
CA TRP A 450 31.78 1.79 3.38
C TRP A 450 32.16 0.54 2.56
N ILE A 451 32.15 -0.62 3.21
CA ILE A 451 32.07 -1.93 2.57
C ILE A 451 30.58 -2.19 2.33
N SER A 452 30.13 -1.98 1.09
CA SER A 452 28.73 -2.02 0.70
C SER A 452 28.56 -2.76 -0.62
N ASP A 453 27.43 -3.45 -0.77
CA ASP A 453 27.01 -4.01 -2.07
C ASP A 453 26.56 -2.93 -3.06
N ALA A 454 26.51 -1.66 -2.63
CA ALA A 454 26.16 -0.53 -3.47
C ALA A 454 27.24 0.56 -3.48
N GLU A 455 27.51 1.04 -4.68
CA GLU A 455 28.48 2.10 -4.94
C GLU A 455 27.85 3.17 -5.82
N VAL A 456 28.35 4.40 -5.71
CA VAL A 456 27.90 5.55 -6.48
C VAL A 456 29.09 6.20 -7.18
N ALA A 457 28.90 6.57 -8.43
CA ALA A 457 29.84 7.38 -9.21
C ALA A 457 29.09 8.46 -10.00
N GLU A 458 29.82 9.42 -10.55
CA GLU A 458 29.25 10.46 -11.40
C GLU A 458 30.02 10.64 -12.71
N VAL A 459 29.32 11.04 -13.75
CA VAL A 459 29.93 11.37 -15.04
C VAL A 459 29.18 12.55 -15.70
N PRO A 460 29.88 13.49 -16.37
CA PRO A 460 29.21 14.49 -17.20
C PRO A 460 28.40 13.83 -18.32
N TYR A 461 27.17 14.26 -18.54
CA TYR A 461 26.28 13.66 -19.53
C TYR A 461 25.43 14.70 -20.26
N THR A 462 25.28 14.50 -21.57
CA THR A 462 24.40 15.33 -22.40
C THR A 462 23.18 14.52 -22.83
N ALA A 463 22.02 14.89 -22.32
CA ALA A 463 20.74 14.25 -22.59
C ALA A 463 20.04 14.85 -23.81
N PHE A 464 19.07 14.10 -24.35
CA PHE A 464 18.19 14.51 -25.45
C PHE A 464 18.93 14.82 -26.76
N THR A 465 20.05 14.13 -27.03
CA THR A 465 20.89 14.35 -28.21
C THR A 465 20.18 14.07 -29.55
N SER A 466 19.08 13.32 -29.53
CA SER A 466 18.19 13.09 -30.67
C SER A 466 17.34 14.30 -31.06
N ARG A 467 17.26 15.33 -30.19
CA ARG A 467 16.59 16.60 -30.46
C ARG A 467 17.54 17.62 -31.10
N ARG A 468 17.04 18.83 -31.39
CA ARG A 468 17.88 19.91 -31.94
C ARG A 468 18.96 20.28 -30.92
N LYS A 469 20.15 20.71 -31.37
CA LYS A 469 21.28 21.06 -30.49
C LYS A 469 20.91 22.06 -29.39
N ALA A 470 20.06 23.05 -29.69
CA ALA A 470 19.57 24.03 -28.71
C ALA A 470 18.68 23.44 -27.61
N GLU A 471 18.18 22.21 -27.80
CA GLU A 471 17.34 21.48 -26.85
C GLU A 471 18.13 20.44 -26.04
N HIS A 472 19.42 20.24 -26.35
CA HIS A 472 20.30 19.36 -25.57
C HIS A 472 20.51 19.95 -24.17
N VAL A 473 20.63 19.07 -23.17
CA VAL A 473 20.88 19.49 -21.79
C VAL A 473 22.10 18.74 -21.28
N THR A 474 23.13 19.47 -20.88
CA THR A 474 24.33 18.91 -20.26
C THR A 474 24.25 19.09 -18.75
N ALA A 475 24.34 17.99 -18.01
CA ALA A 475 24.34 17.99 -16.55
C ALA A 475 25.10 16.77 -16.03
N ARG A 476 24.90 16.41 -14.75
CA ARG A 476 25.53 15.25 -14.12
C ARG A 476 24.66 14.01 -14.32
N LEU A 477 25.30 12.88 -14.58
CA LEU A 477 24.70 11.55 -14.48
C LEU A 477 25.29 10.85 -13.27
N ILE A 478 24.51 10.80 -12.19
CA ILE A 478 24.89 10.11 -10.95
C ILE A 478 24.37 8.69 -11.05
N VAL A 479 25.25 7.71 -10.88
CA VAL A 479 24.95 6.30 -11.13
C VAL A 479 25.20 5.54 -9.85
N ARG A 480 24.16 4.86 -9.37
CA ARG A 480 24.29 3.85 -8.33
C ARG A 480 24.31 2.47 -8.97
N ARG A 481 25.30 1.65 -8.62
CA ARG A 481 25.35 0.23 -8.98
C ARG A 481 25.18 -0.62 -7.74
N VAL A 482 24.45 -1.73 -7.85
CA VAL A 482 24.22 -2.70 -6.76
C VAL A 482 24.59 -4.10 -7.24
N ARG A 483 25.40 -4.84 -6.48
CA ARG A 483 25.78 -6.23 -6.83
C ARG A 483 24.54 -7.12 -6.98
N ARG A 484 24.52 -7.93 -8.04
CA ARG A 484 23.47 -8.93 -8.28
C ARG A 484 23.83 -10.21 -7.51
N LEU A 485 22.97 -10.61 -6.58
CA LEU A 485 23.13 -11.87 -5.82
C LEU A 485 22.85 -13.13 -6.67
N ASN A 486 22.18 -12.99 -7.82
CA ASN A 486 21.88 -14.10 -8.74
C ASN A 486 22.07 -13.70 -10.22
N PRO A 487 23.12 -14.21 -10.91
CA PRO A 487 23.38 -13.91 -12.33
C PRO A 487 22.26 -14.34 -13.29
N ALA A 488 21.45 -15.33 -12.92
CA ALA A 488 20.39 -15.92 -13.75
C ALA A 488 19.13 -15.03 -13.95
N THR A 489 19.05 -13.87 -13.30
CA THR A 489 17.94 -12.89 -13.46
C THR A 489 18.33 -11.65 -14.27
N ALA A 490 19.39 -11.75 -15.08
CA ALA A 490 19.74 -10.71 -16.03
C ALA A 490 18.67 -10.61 -17.15
N PRO A 491 18.01 -9.45 -17.35
CA PRO A 491 17.17 -9.23 -18.51
C PRO A 491 18.01 -9.28 -19.79
N ALA A 492 17.48 -9.87 -20.86
CA ALA A 492 18.14 -9.84 -22.17
C ALA A 492 18.35 -8.39 -22.63
N GLY A 493 19.61 -7.99 -22.88
CA GLY A 493 19.99 -6.63 -23.30
C GLY A 493 20.98 -5.90 -22.38
N GLN A 494 21.55 -6.57 -21.38
CA GLN A 494 22.67 -6.06 -20.57
C GLN A 494 23.94 -6.85 -20.94
N ASP A 495 24.84 -6.25 -21.72
CA ASP A 495 26.15 -6.83 -22.08
C ASP A 495 26.98 -7.21 -20.83
N GLU A 496 27.97 -8.08 -21.02
CA GLU A 496 28.71 -8.83 -19.98
C GLU A 496 29.26 -7.99 -18.80
N LEU A 497 29.55 -6.70 -18.97
CA LEU A 497 29.97 -5.77 -17.90
C LEU A 497 28.82 -5.36 -16.94
N LEU A 498 27.57 -5.39 -17.39
CA LEU A 498 26.36 -5.11 -16.60
C LEU A 498 25.79 -6.37 -15.91
N ALA A 499 26.36 -7.54 -16.18
CA ALA A 499 25.87 -8.82 -15.66
C ALA A 499 26.08 -8.98 -14.14
N ALA A 500 27.10 -8.32 -13.58
CA ALA A 500 27.42 -8.39 -12.14
C ALA A 500 26.65 -7.36 -11.29
N HIS A 501 26.24 -6.22 -11.88
CA HIS A 501 25.65 -5.11 -11.13
C HIS A 501 24.38 -4.56 -11.78
N ARG A 502 23.35 -4.28 -10.97
CA ARG A 502 22.18 -3.52 -11.39
C ARG A 502 22.48 -2.03 -11.26
N HIS A 503 22.34 -1.30 -12.36
CA HIS A 503 22.60 0.13 -12.42
C HIS A 503 21.31 0.95 -12.33
N HIS A 504 21.38 2.06 -11.60
CA HIS A 504 20.34 3.06 -11.43
C HIS A 504 20.97 4.42 -11.70
N ALA A 505 20.65 5.02 -12.84
CA ALA A 505 21.21 6.30 -13.24
C ALA A 505 20.22 7.44 -13.01
N VAL A 506 20.71 8.57 -12.51
CA VAL A 506 19.97 9.79 -12.19
C VAL A 506 20.59 10.94 -12.97
N PHE A 507 19.81 11.55 -13.85
CA PHE A 507 20.20 12.75 -14.58
C PHE A 507 19.76 13.98 -13.78
N THR A 508 20.72 14.80 -13.35
CA THR A 508 20.48 15.87 -12.37
C THR A 508 21.39 17.07 -12.57
N ASP A 509 20.85 18.26 -12.29
CA ASP A 509 21.62 19.51 -12.13
C ASP A 509 21.63 19.99 -10.68
N SER A 510 21.29 19.10 -9.73
CA SER A 510 21.29 19.38 -8.30
C SER A 510 22.67 19.91 -7.84
N PRO A 511 22.70 20.97 -7.01
CA PRO A 511 23.93 21.52 -6.47
C PRO A 511 24.50 20.71 -5.30
N LEU A 512 23.78 19.68 -4.83
CA LEU A 512 24.22 18.82 -3.74
C LEU A 512 25.47 18.01 -4.11
N ALA A 513 26.25 17.60 -3.10
CA ALA A 513 27.33 16.65 -3.28
C ALA A 513 26.81 15.33 -3.86
N MET A 514 27.65 14.56 -4.56
CA MET A 514 27.22 13.36 -5.31
C MET A 514 26.39 12.38 -4.47
N ILE A 515 26.86 12.03 -3.27
CA ILE A 515 26.19 11.06 -2.38
C ILE A 515 24.87 11.64 -1.83
N GLU A 516 24.85 12.94 -1.48
CA GLU A 516 23.66 13.63 -1.02
C GLU A 516 22.61 13.77 -2.13
N ALA A 517 23.04 14.05 -3.36
CA ALA A 517 22.16 14.11 -4.54
C ALA A 517 21.55 12.74 -4.85
N GLU A 518 22.33 11.65 -4.76
CA GLU A 518 21.81 10.29 -4.94
C GLU A 518 20.82 9.89 -3.83
N SER A 519 21.17 10.16 -2.57
CA SER A 519 20.32 9.86 -1.42
C SER A 519 19.03 10.66 -1.46
N SER A 520 19.11 11.97 -1.69
CA SER A 520 17.93 12.83 -1.85
C SER A 520 17.10 12.43 -3.06
N HIS A 521 17.68 11.93 -4.16
CA HIS A 521 16.87 11.40 -5.26
C HIS A 521 16.10 10.14 -4.84
N ARG A 522 16.71 9.25 -4.06
CA ARG A 522 16.06 8.02 -3.56
C ARG A 522 14.86 8.33 -2.67
N ASP A 523 14.92 9.41 -1.90
CA ASP A 523 13.82 9.89 -1.06
C ASP A 523 12.57 10.32 -1.85
N HIS A 524 12.66 10.41 -3.19
CA HIS A 524 11.51 10.59 -4.08
C HIS A 524 10.36 9.60 -3.79
N ALA A 525 10.67 8.39 -3.31
CA ALA A 525 9.68 7.38 -2.91
C ALA A 525 8.66 7.86 -1.86
N VAL A 526 8.89 9.01 -1.21
CA VAL A 526 7.91 9.64 -0.32
C VAL A 526 6.57 9.96 -1.02
N VAL A 527 6.58 10.25 -2.33
CA VAL A 527 5.35 10.49 -3.11
C VAL A 527 4.45 9.27 -3.18
N GLU A 528 5.02 8.06 -3.18
CA GLU A 528 4.27 6.81 -3.17
C GLU A 528 3.45 6.67 -1.88
N GLN A 529 3.96 7.18 -0.76
CA GLN A 529 3.23 7.19 0.51
C GLN A 529 2.02 8.15 0.45
N VAL A 530 2.16 9.29 -0.21
CA VAL A 530 1.03 10.22 -0.44
C VAL A 530 -0.02 9.56 -1.33
N ILE A 531 0.41 8.89 -2.41
CA ILE A 531 -0.48 8.12 -3.29
C ILE A 531 -1.19 7.01 -2.53
N ALA A 532 -0.49 6.28 -1.65
CA ALA A 532 -1.07 5.24 -0.83
C ALA A 532 -2.13 5.81 0.14
N ASP A 533 -1.85 6.94 0.80
CA ASP A 533 -2.79 7.61 1.69
C ASP A 533 -4.05 8.07 0.94
N LEU A 534 -3.91 8.60 -0.28
CA LEU A 534 -5.05 8.97 -1.12
C LEU A 534 -5.85 7.74 -1.55
N LYS A 535 -5.19 6.66 -1.98
CA LYS A 535 -5.84 5.40 -2.39
C LYS A 535 -6.55 4.68 -1.25
N ALA A 536 -6.08 4.85 -0.01
CA ALA A 536 -6.72 4.34 1.20
C ALA A 536 -7.82 5.28 1.74
N GLY A 537 -8.09 6.39 1.06
CA GLY A 537 -9.09 7.37 1.45
C GLY A 537 -9.85 7.89 0.21
N PRO A 538 -9.86 9.20 -0.08
CA PRO A 538 -10.72 9.77 -1.12
C PRO A 538 -10.52 9.19 -2.54
N LEU A 539 -9.36 8.61 -2.85
CA LEU A 539 -9.11 7.93 -4.13
C LEU A 539 -9.22 6.40 -4.02
N ALA A 540 -9.90 5.86 -3.01
CA ALA A 540 -10.31 4.45 -3.00
C ALA A 540 -11.29 4.15 -4.13
N HIS A 541 -12.05 5.13 -4.60
CA HIS A 541 -12.81 5.01 -5.84
C HIS A 541 -12.86 6.34 -6.58
N MET A 542 -13.16 6.27 -7.87
CA MET A 542 -13.56 7.44 -8.65
C MET A 542 -15.08 7.45 -8.67
N PRO A 543 -15.79 8.33 -7.96
CA PRO A 543 -17.19 8.09 -7.60
C PRO A 543 -18.21 8.42 -8.69
N SER A 544 -17.81 8.99 -9.83
CA SER A 544 -18.71 9.41 -10.91
C SER A 544 -18.42 8.71 -12.23
N GLY A 545 -19.44 8.57 -13.08
CA GLY A 545 -19.27 8.22 -14.50
C GLY A 545 -18.73 9.39 -15.34
N VAL A 546 -18.85 10.62 -14.85
CA VAL A 546 -18.43 11.85 -15.54
C VAL A 546 -16.97 12.17 -15.21
N PHE A 547 -16.15 12.40 -16.23
CA PHE A 547 -14.70 12.62 -16.08
C PHE A 547 -14.38 13.89 -15.26
N THR A 548 -15.03 15.01 -15.57
CA THR A 548 -14.80 16.29 -14.87
C THR A 548 -15.25 16.28 -13.42
N ALA A 549 -16.28 15.49 -13.08
CA ALA A 549 -16.68 15.27 -11.69
C ALA A 549 -15.59 14.53 -10.90
N ASN A 550 -14.98 13.50 -11.49
CA ASN A 550 -13.84 12.80 -10.88
C ASN A 550 -12.60 13.69 -10.80
N ALA A 551 -12.39 14.58 -11.78
CA ALA A 551 -11.30 15.54 -11.74
C ALA A 551 -11.49 16.55 -10.60
N ALA A 552 -12.70 17.07 -10.41
CA ALA A 552 -13.03 17.93 -9.27
C ALA A 552 -12.89 17.18 -7.93
N TRP A 553 -13.31 15.92 -7.88
CA TRP A 553 -13.12 15.05 -6.72
C TRP A 553 -11.64 14.90 -6.33
N LEU A 554 -10.75 14.70 -7.30
CA LEU A 554 -9.29 14.66 -7.07
C LEU A 554 -8.76 15.97 -6.47
N VAL A 555 -9.24 17.13 -6.94
CA VAL A 555 -8.82 18.42 -6.38
C VAL A 555 -9.33 18.59 -4.95
N CYS A 556 -10.57 18.20 -4.65
CA CYS A 556 -11.09 18.17 -3.27
C CYS A 556 -10.28 17.22 -2.38
N ALA A 557 -9.84 16.07 -2.91
CA ALA A 557 -8.99 15.13 -2.18
C ALA A 557 -7.63 15.76 -1.82
N ALA A 558 -7.04 16.55 -2.72
CA ALA A 558 -5.81 17.29 -2.43
C ALA A 558 -6.01 18.34 -1.33
N MET A 559 -7.12 19.09 -1.36
CA MET A 559 -7.47 20.04 -0.30
C MET A 559 -7.66 19.34 1.05
N ALA A 560 -8.41 18.23 1.07
CA ALA A 560 -8.63 17.44 2.28
C ALA A 560 -7.33 16.85 2.85
N PHE A 561 -6.43 16.37 1.98
CA PHE A 561 -5.12 15.87 2.38
C PHE A 561 -4.27 16.96 3.03
N ASN A 562 -4.14 18.13 2.39
CA ASN A 562 -3.35 19.24 2.91
C ASN A 562 -3.93 19.77 4.23
N LEU A 563 -5.26 19.86 4.33
CA LEU A 563 -5.93 20.27 5.56
C LEU A 563 -5.71 19.27 6.71
N THR A 564 -5.79 17.96 6.41
CA THR A 564 -5.50 16.91 7.39
C THR A 564 -4.04 16.97 7.85
N ARG A 565 -3.09 17.23 6.93
CA ARG A 565 -1.67 17.41 7.25
C ARG A 565 -1.45 18.63 8.16
N ALA A 566 -2.07 19.77 7.85
CA ALA A 566 -2.00 20.98 8.66
C ALA A 566 -2.55 20.75 10.08
N ALA A 567 -3.68 20.06 10.20
CA ALA A 567 -4.24 19.67 11.49
C ALA A 567 -3.29 18.78 12.31
N GLY A 568 -2.63 17.82 11.65
CA GLY A 568 -1.60 16.98 12.28
C GLY A 568 -0.41 17.77 12.81
N VAL A 569 0.08 18.74 12.04
CA VAL A 569 1.19 19.63 12.43
C VAL A 569 0.85 20.43 13.68
N ILE A 570 -0.36 21.01 13.75
CA ILE A 570 -0.84 21.76 14.92
C ILE A 570 -0.97 20.84 16.14
N ALA A 571 -1.49 19.63 15.95
CA ALA A 571 -1.82 18.73 17.04
C ALA A 571 -0.59 18.27 17.83
N SER A 572 0.44 17.76 17.15
CA SER A 572 1.75 17.47 17.75
C SER A 572 2.83 17.11 16.72
N ARG A 573 4.10 17.12 17.14
CA ARG A 573 5.24 16.65 16.31
C ARG A 573 5.03 15.25 15.73
N ARG A 574 4.43 14.33 16.50
CA ARG A 574 4.13 12.97 16.04
C ARG A 574 3.07 12.99 14.93
N HIS A 575 1.99 13.73 15.11
CA HIS A 575 0.90 13.79 14.13
C HIS A 575 1.31 14.54 12.86
N GLY A 576 2.24 15.51 12.94
CA GLY A 576 2.78 16.21 11.78
C GLY A 576 3.36 15.30 10.69
N ARG A 577 3.90 14.12 11.08
CA ARG A 577 4.43 13.10 10.16
C ARG A 577 3.55 11.85 10.02
N ALA A 578 2.40 11.81 10.68
CA ALA A 578 1.51 10.64 10.65
C ALA A 578 0.77 10.51 9.32
N ARG A 579 0.34 9.29 8.96
CA ARG A 579 -0.55 9.06 7.81
C ARG A 579 -1.93 9.66 8.06
N ALA A 580 -2.64 10.00 6.99
CA ALA A 580 -3.99 10.58 7.08
C ALA A 580 -4.95 9.68 7.88
N ALA A 581 -4.83 8.35 7.73
CA ALA A 581 -5.61 7.37 8.50
C ALA A 581 -5.38 7.48 10.02
N THR A 582 -4.14 7.70 10.45
CA THR A 582 -3.80 7.88 11.87
C THR A 582 -4.38 9.17 12.42
N ILE A 583 -4.23 10.30 11.71
CA ILE A 583 -4.81 11.58 12.10
C ILE A 583 -6.33 11.46 12.20
N ARG A 584 -6.95 10.79 11.22
CA ARG A 584 -8.39 10.56 11.22
C ARG A 584 -8.86 9.73 12.42
N ALA A 585 -8.21 8.61 12.71
CA ALA A 585 -8.60 7.75 13.84
C ALA A 585 -8.35 8.41 15.21
N GLN A 586 -7.27 9.17 15.36
CA GLN A 586 -6.82 9.68 16.66
C GLN A 586 -7.38 11.06 16.99
N LEU A 587 -7.60 11.89 15.97
CA LEU A 587 -7.95 13.30 16.14
C LEU A 587 -9.30 13.68 15.53
N ILE A 588 -9.78 13.03 14.46
CA ILE A 588 -11.03 13.44 13.77
C ILE A 588 -12.23 12.60 14.21
N GLN A 589 -12.13 11.28 14.14
CA GLN A 589 -13.15 10.30 14.51
C GLN A 589 -13.22 10.11 16.04
N VAL A 590 -13.30 11.23 16.76
CA VAL A 590 -13.50 11.25 18.20
C VAL A 590 -15.00 11.45 18.45
N PRO A 591 -15.67 10.52 19.13
CA PRO A 591 -17.09 10.69 19.44
C PRO A 591 -17.28 11.83 20.44
N ALA A 592 -18.39 12.55 20.36
CA ALA A 592 -18.76 13.52 21.39
C ALA A 592 -20.27 13.61 21.56
N ARG A 593 -20.68 14.01 22.77
CA ARG A 593 -22.05 14.45 23.03
C ARG A 593 -22.08 15.98 23.11
N ILE A 594 -22.98 16.59 22.36
CA ILE A 594 -23.19 18.04 22.34
C ILE A 594 -24.12 18.42 23.50
N ALA A 595 -23.74 19.43 24.26
CA ALA A 595 -24.60 20.07 25.24
C ALA A 595 -24.68 21.58 24.98
N ASN A 596 -25.84 22.17 25.24
CA ASN A 596 -26.01 23.61 25.29
C ASN A 596 -26.44 23.98 26.71
N HIS A 597 -25.64 24.81 27.38
CA HIS A 597 -26.00 25.33 28.69
C HIS A 597 -25.64 26.81 28.76
N ALA A 598 -26.58 27.65 29.20
CA ALA A 598 -26.40 29.10 29.32
C ALA A 598 -25.84 29.76 28.03
N ARG A 599 -26.41 29.41 26.88
CA ARG A 599 -26.02 29.91 25.54
C ARG A 599 -24.59 29.56 25.12
N ARG A 600 -23.94 28.60 25.78
CA ARG A 600 -22.62 28.08 25.41
C ARG A 600 -22.74 26.63 24.96
N TRP A 601 -22.25 26.36 23.76
CA TRP A 601 -22.11 25.00 23.24
C TRP A 601 -20.88 24.33 23.85
N ARG A 602 -21.02 23.07 24.26
CA ARG A 602 -19.95 22.25 24.82
C ARG A 602 -19.93 20.88 24.16
N LEU A 603 -18.73 20.36 23.93
CA LEU A 603 -18.50 18.99 23.49
C LEU A 603 -18.03 18.16 24.69
N HIS A 604 -18.79 17.12 25.03
CA HIS A 604 -18.39 16.12 26.00
C HIS A 604 -17.68 14.98 25.26
N LEU A 605 -16.37 14.88 25.44
CA LEU A 605 -15.47 13.92 24.80
C LEU A 605 -15.19 12.72 25.74
N PRO A 606 -14.68 11.59 25.22
CA PRO A 606 -14.32 10.42 26.03
C PRO A 606 -13.28 10.76 27.09
N THR A 607 -13.46 10.22 28.29
CA THR A 607 -12.41 10.27 29.32
C THR A 607 -11.25 9.35 28.94
N ARG A 608 -10.03 9.71 29.38
CA ARG A 608 -8.80 8.92 29.13
C ARG A 608 -8.54 8.67 27.64
N TRP A 609 -8.89 9.62 26.77
CA TRP A 609 -8.51 9.56 25.36
C TRP A 609 -6.99 9.67 25.21
N PRO A 610 -6.29 8.68 24.62
CA PRO A 610 -4.82 8.67 24.59
C PRO A 610 -4.19 9.89 23.91
N TRP A 611 -4.93 10.56 23.03
CA TRP A 611 -4.49 11.72 22.25
C TRP A 611 -5.16 13.02 22.68
N GLN A 612 -5.70 13.08 23.90
CA GLN A 612 -6.41 14.26 24.44
C GLN A 612 -5.61 15.55 24.22
N THR A 613 -4.35 15.61 24.65
CA THR A 613 -3.51 16.81 24.51
C THR A 613 -3.34 17.25 23.06
N ALA A 614 -3.16 16.31 22.14
CA ALA A 614 -3.00 16.62 20.72
C ALA A 614 -4.31 17.16 20.12
N TRP A 615 -5.44 16.59 20.51
CA TRP A 615 -6.76 17.07 20.12
C TRP A 615 -7.06 18.48 20.68
N GLU A 616 -6.74 18.72 21.95
CA GLU A 616 -6.91 20.03 22.60
C GLU A 616 -6.06 21.13 21.95
N ASN A 617 -4.82 20.81 21.54
CA ASN A 617 -3.97 21.76 20.82
C ASN A 617 -4.62 22.18 19.49
N LEU A 618 -5.12 21.22 18.72
CA LEU A 618 -5.84 21.48 17.48
C LEU A 618 -7.11 22.30 17.73
N PHE A 619 -7.89 21.92 18.75
CA PHE A 619 -9.13 22.60 19.09
C PHE A 619 -8.90 24.05 19.52
N ARG A 620 -7.93 24.28 20.41
CA ARG A 620 -7.60 25.62 20.92
C ARG A 620 -7.13 26.53 19.80
N ARG A 621 -6.24 26.06 18.93
CA ARG A 621 -5.71 26.85 17.80
C ARG A 621 -6.80 27.34 16.84
N ALA A 622 -7.81 26.50 16.58
CA ALA A 622 -8.95 26.83 15.70
C ALA A 622 -9.99 27.77 16.36
N HIS A 623 -9.95 27.96 17.68
CA HIS A 623 -10.92 28.80 18.41
C HIS A 623 -10.30 30.03 19.09
N GLU A 624 -8.98 30.10 19.23
CA GLU A 624 -8.26 31.30 19.66
C GLU A 624 -8.48 32.47 18.69
N THR A 625 -8.52 32.20 17.39
CA THR A 625 -8.75 33.23 16.35
C THR A 625 -10.20 33.72 16.33
N ALA A 626 -11.18 32.87 16.65
CA ALA A 626 -12.60 33.23 16.67
C ALA A 626 -12.95 34.24 17.79
N THR A 627 -12.14 34.29 18.85
CA THR A 627 -12.34 35.21 19.98
C THR A 627 -11.68 36.58 19.74
N ALA A 628 -10.78 36.69 18.76
CA ALA A 628 -10.11 37.95 18.42
C ALA A 628 -10.91 38.82 17.41
N ILE A 629 -11.98 38.27 16.83
CA ILE A 629 -12.83 38.92 15.80
C ILE A 629 -14.21 39.32 16.38
N ALA A 630 -14.54 38.91 17.60
CA ALA A 630 -15.73 39.31 18.35
C ALA A 630 -15.38 40.36 19.41
#